data_AF-A0A7C5IKV6-F1
#
_entry.id   AF-A0A7C5IKV6-F1
#
_cell.length_a   1.000
_cell.length_b   1.000
_cell.length_c   1.000
_cell.angle_alpha   90.00
_cell.angle_beta   90.00
_cell.angle_gamma   90.00
#
_symmetry.space_group_name_H-M   'P 1'
#
loop_
_entity.id
_entity.type
_entity.pdbx_description
1 polymer ?
#
loop_
_entity_poly.entity_id
_entity_poly.type
_entity_poly.pdbx_seq_one_letter_code
_entity_poly.pdbx_strand_id
1 'polypeptide(L)'
;MIKKYRSIIFIVMIFSFLYVYPESIKLIKNKNDFGGKTYEVNYTTGDKFYDQLQINRAILHYDKNEELAIVEYYFTKEFVAKKNYEKKIEYYGDKKKVNKAEYFYTKKFADEKGTYKVVDILDSNGEVVQVLFFHTDKFTSKYGFETSIMYLARGYITKIEYYYKDDFVKKYGYKIREDKYVYDSYGNKKPTLAIFYDEEGKEVNRIENPTNYIEPER
;
A
#
# COMPACT_ATOMS: atom_id res chain seq x y z
N MET A 1 64.62 1.29 53.32
CA MET A 1 63.47 0.37 53.16
C MET A 1 62.28 1.18 52.63
N ILE A 2 62.07 1.23 51.31
CA ILE A 2 60.88 0.70 50.58
C ILE A 2 59.55 1.27 51.17
N LYS A 3 58.73 2.11 50.50
CA LYS A 3 58.13 1.98 49.16
C LYS A 3 57.80 3.34 48.52
N LYS A 4 58.20 3.50 47.25
CA LYS A 4 57.60 4.43 46.29
C LYS A 4 56.24 3.86 45.87
N TYR A 5 55.14 4.55 46.14
CA TYR A 5 53.87 4.28 45.46
C TYR A 5 53.81 5.18 44.22
N ARG A 6 54.09 4.55 43.08
CA ARG A 6 53.91 5.13 41.75
C ARG A 6 52.41 5.24 41.48
N SER A 7 51.99 6.43 41.10
CA SER A 7 50.70 6.71 40.47
C SER A 7 50.44 5.73 39.34
N ILE A 8 49.40 4.90 39.46
CA ILE A 8 48.74 4.25 38.34
C ILE A 8 47.27 4.62 38.46
N ILE A 9 46.95 5.80 37.94
CA ILE A 9 45.57 6.15 37.59
C ILE A 9 45.29 5.39 36.30
N PHE A 10 44.66 4.22 36.43
CA PHE A 10 44.14 3.45 35.31
C PHE A 10 42.79 4.07 34.93
N ILE A 11 42.82 5.17 34.18
CA ILE A 11 41.62 5.67 33.48
C ILE A 11 41.36 4.65 32.37
N VAL A 12 40.46 3.70 32.65
CA VAL A 12 39.75 3.00 31.60
C VAL A 12 38.81 4.04 30.99
N MET A 13 39.29 4.77 29.99
CA MET A 13 38.40 5.40 29.01
C MET A 13 37.69 4.24 28.31
N ILE A 14 36.55 3.85 28.87
CA ILE A 14 35.50 3.18 28.12
C ILE A 14 35.10 4.23 27.07
N PHE A 15 35.75 4.19 25.92
CA PHE A 15 35.20 4.72 24.68
C PHE A 15 33.93 3.92 24.43
N SER A 16 32.83 4.32 25.06
CA SER A 16 31.49 4.07 24.56
C SER A 16 31.45 4.80 23.23
N PHE A 17 31.86 4.09 22.17
CA PHE A 17 31.51 4.43 20.81
C PHE A 17 29.99 4.51 20.79
N LEU A 18 29.48 5.73 20.95
CA LEU A 18 28.20 6.11 20.40
C LEU A 18 28.39 5.99 18.90
N TYR A 19 28.21 4.78 18.37
CA TYR A 19 27.98 4.56 16.95
C TYR A 19 26.63 5.18 16.64
N VAL A 20 26.63 6.52 16.49
CA VAL A 20 25.59 7.22 15.76
C VAL A 20 25.85 6.86 14.31
N TYR A 21 25.26 5.75 13.84
CA TYR A 21 25.21 5.47 12.41
C TYR A 21 24.34 6.55 11.78
N PRO A 22 24.89 7.38 10.87
CA PRO A 22 24.13 8.49 10.33
C PRO A 22 23.18 7.99 9.25
N GLU A 23 21.89 8.27 9.45
CA GLU A 23 20.93 8.42 8.35
C GLU A 23 21.60 9.20 7.22
N SER A 24 21.70 8.57 6.03
CA SER A 24 22.33 9.22 4.88
C SER A 24 21.26 9.86 4.01
N ILE A 25 21.32 11.18 3.87
CA ILE A 25 20.39 11.97 3.05
C ILE A 25 21.15 12.50 1.84
N LYS A 26 20.62 12.23 0.65
CA LYS A 26 21.20 12.65 -0.64
C LYS A 26 20.16 13.36 -1.47
N LEU A 27 20.47 14.56 -1.94
CA LEU A 27 19.67 15.22 -2.96
C LEU A 27 19.83 14.48 -4.30
N ILE A 28 18.72 14.05 -4.91
CA ILE A 28 18.72 13.33 -6.19
C ILE A 28 18.07 14.09 -7.35
N LYS A 29 17.19 15.07 -7.07
CA LYS A 29 16.58 15.94 -8.09
C LYS A 29 16.35 17.34 -7.51
N ASN A 30 16.85 18.38 -8.17
CA ASN A 30 16.69 19.77 -7.71
C ASN A 30 15.33 20.39 -8.08
N LYS A 31 14.69 19.88 -9.14
CA LYS A 31 13.36 20.29 -9.60
C LYS A 31 12.59 19.06 -10.08
N ASN A 32 11.71 18.52 -9.24
CA ASN A 32 10.86 17.38 -9.52
C ASN A 32 9.55 17.81 -10.19
N ASP A 33 8.63 16.86 -10.37
CA ASP A 33 7.39 17.09 -11.11
C ASP A 33 6.38 17.94 -10.30
N PHE A 34 6.67 18.16 -9.01
CA PHE A 34 5.98 19.08 -8.10
C PHE A 34 6.65 20.45 -8.01
N GLY A 35 7.72 20.67 -8.79
CA GLY A 35 8.50 21.91 -8.79
C GLY A 35 9.48 22.07 -7.62
N GLY A 36 9.56 21.10 -6.71
CA GLY A 36 10.45 21.11 -5.55
C GLY A 36 11.62 20.13 -5.67
N LYS A 37 12.19 19.73 -4.54
CA LYS A 37 13.38 18.85 -4.48
C LYS A 37 13.00 17.40 -4.19
N THR A 38 13.81 16.46 -4.65
CA THR A 38 13.70 15.04 -4.28
C THR A 38 14.97 14.60 -3.57
N TYR A 39 14.81 13.94 -2.42
CA TYR A 39 15.89 13.37 -1.62
C TYR A 39 15.75 11.85 -1.54
N GLU A 40 16.88 11.16 -1.51
CA GLU A 40 16.99 9.77 -1.12
C GLU A 40 17.54 9.70 0.29
N VAL A 41 16.90 8.87 1.12
CA VAL A 41 17.34 8.57 2.47
C VAL A 41 17.59 7.09 2.59
N ASN A 42 18.76 6.68 3.09
CA ASN A 42 19.04 5.29 3.42
C ASN A 42 19.13 5.12 4.94
N TYR A 43 18.43 4.11 5.43
CA TYR A 43 18.37 3.73 6.84
C TYR A 43 19.07 2.38 7.06
N THR A 44 19.73 2.26 8.19
CA THR A 44 20.52 1.11 8.62
C THR A 44 20.19 0.72 10.06
N THR A 45 20.75 -0.39 10.53
CA THR A 45 20.55 -0.85 11.91
C THR A 45 20.92 0.25 12.92
N GLY A 46 20.03 0.52 13.86
CA GLY A 46 20.12 1.64 14.81
C GLY A 46 19.22 2.83 14.43
N ASP A 47 18.78 2.93 13.18
CA ASP A 47 17.78 3.92 12.77
C ASP A 47 16.37 3.45 13.14
N LYS A 48 15.56 4.34 13.73
CA LYS A 48 14.18 4.03 14.13
C LYS A 48 13.33 3.48 12.97
N PHE A 49 13.47 4.05 11.78
CA PHE A 49 12.74 3.60 10.58
C PHE A 49 13.16 2.21 10.13
N TYR A 50 14.46 1.88 10.25
CA TYR A 50 14.94 0.53 9.94
C TYR A 50 14.48 -0.47 11.00
N ASP A 51 14.73 -0.20 12.27
CA ASP A 51 14.51 -1.17 13.34
C ASP A 51 13.01 -1.42 13.58
N GLN A 52 12.18 -0.36 13.59
CA GLN A 52 10.76 -0.46 13.94
C GLN A 52 9.86 -0.68 12.73
N LEU A 53 10.13 0.02 11.63
CA LEU A 53 9.27 0.00 10.44
C LEU A 53 9.85 -0.86 9.32
N GLN A 54 11.08 -1.36 9.48
CA GLN A 54 11.76 -2.21 8.50
C GLN A 54 11.88 -1.53 7.13
N ILE A 55 12.10 -0.22 7.13
CA ILE A 55 12.36 0.60 5.94
C ILE A 55 13.88 0.78 5.84
N ASN A 56 14.47 0.42 4.70
CA ASN A 56 15.90 0.60 4.46
C ASN A 56 16.20 1.79 3.53
N ARG A 57 15.21 2.25 2.76
CA ARG A 57 15.35 3.40 1.88
C ARG A 57 14.03 4.13 1.72
N ALA A 58 14.07 5.46 1.68
CA ALA A 58 12.95 6.31 1.31
C ALA A 58 13.33 7.30 0.22
N ILE A 59 12.41 7.61 -0.69
CA ILE A 59 12.52 8.72 -1.64
C ILE A 59 11.47 9.77 -1.27
N LEU A 60 11.93 10.95 -0.87
CA LEU A 60 11.10 12.05 -0.40
C LEU A 60 10.96 13.08 -1.52
N HIS A 61 9.74 13.35 -1.97
CA HIS A 61 9.45 14.37 -2.98
C HIS A 61 8.78 15.56 -2.31
N TYR A 62 9.41 16.72 -2.39
CA TYR A 62 8.89 17.98 -1.89
C TYR A 62 8.32 18.82 -3.04
N ASP A 63 7.29 19.61 -2.75
CA ASP A 63 6.74 20.60 -3.68
C ASP A 63 7.57 21.90 -3.69
N LYS A 64 7.16 22.87 -4.50
CA LYS A 64 7.79 24.20 -4.59
C LYS A 64 7.81 25.00 -3.28
N ASN A 65 6.97 24.65 -2.31
CA ASN A 65 6.85 25.30 -1.00
C ASN A 65 7.63 24.53 0.09
N GLU A 66 8.43 23.54 -0.29
CA GLU A 66 9.15 22.63 0.61
C GLU A 66 8.21 21.80 1.51
N GLU A 67 6.98 21.54 1.05
CA GLU A 67 6.06 20.61 1.68
C GLU A 67 6.19 19.22 1.08
N LEU A 68 6.08 18.19 1.92
CA LEU A 68 6.19 16.80 1.48
C LEU A 68 4.96 16.43 0.63
N ALA A 69 5.17 16.04 -0.62
CA ALA A 69 4.13 15.66 -1.55
C ALA A 69 4.00 14.14 -1.68
N ILE A 70 5.13 13.43 -1.79
CA ILE A 70 5.17 11.97 -1.94
C ILE A 70 6.33 11.39 -1.13
N VAL A 71 6.12 10.20 -0.55
CA VAL A 71 7.19 9.34 -0.06
C VAL A 71 7.11 7.96 -0.68
N GLU A 72 8.22 7.47 -1.22
CA GLU A 72 8.37 6.08 -1.65
C GLU A 72 9.23 5.31 -0.65
N TYR A 73 8.65 4.37 0.08
CA TYR A 73 9.35 3.48 1.01
C TYR A 73 9.73 2.18 0.33
N TYR A 74 10.95 1.73 0.63
CA TYR A 74 11.48 0.43 0.26
C TYR A 74 11.82 -0.32 1.54
N PHE A 75 11.42 -1.59 1.60
CA PHE A 75 11.47 -2.37 2.83
C PHE A 75 12.63 -3.37 2.85
N THR A 76 13.03 -3.77 4.05
CA THR A 76 14.02 -4.85 4.25
C THR A 76 13.49 -6.17 3.68
N LYS A 77 14.41 -7.06 3.28
CA LYS A 77 14.04 -8.40 2.80
C LYS A 77 13.20 -9.18 3.82
N GLU A 78 13.46 -8.99 5.11
CA GLU A 78 12.70 -9.65 6.19
C GLU A 78 11.24 -9.20 6.20
N PHE A 79 11.00 -7.89 6.09
CA PHE A 79 9.66 -7.36 6.01
C PHE A 79 8.94 -7.83 4.75
N VAL A 80 9.61 -7.79 3.60
CA VAL A 80 9.05 -8.25 2.31
C VAL A 80 8.65 -9.73 2.39
N ALA A 81 9.48 -10.58 3.01
CA ALA A 81 9.15 -11.99 3.21
C ALA A 81 7.90 -12.22 4.09
N LYS A 82 7.62 -11.31 5.03
CA LYS A 82 6.46 -11.39 5.94
C LYS A 82 5.19 -10.76 5.36
N LYS A 83 5.32 -9.63 4.67
CA LYS A 83 4.19 -8.78 4.22
C LYS A 83 3.89 -8.88 2.73
N ASN A 84 4.80 -9.47 1.95
CA ASN A 84 4.69 -9.73 0.52
C ASN A 84 4.63 -8.50 -0.40
N TYR A 85 4.84 -7.29 0.11
CA TYR A 85 5.03 -6.09 -0.70
C TYR A 85 6.41 -5.47 -0.46
N GLU A 86 7.00 -4.93 -1.53
CA GLU A 86 8.39 -4.46 -1.58
C GLU A 86 8.51 -2.93 -1.57
N LYS A 87 7.44 -2.25 -1.98
CA LYS A 87 7.38 -0.79 -2.09
C LYS A 87 6.03 -0.29 -1.62
N LYS A 88 6.05 0.83 -0.87
CA LYS A 88 4.88 1.61 -0.51
C LYS A 88 5.07 3.05 -0.98
N ILE A 89 4.07 3.66 -1.60
CA ILE A 89 4.08 5.07 -1.97
C ILE A 89 2.96 5.78 -1.22
N GLU A 90 3.29 6.77 -0.40
CA GLU A 90 2.32 7.62 0.28
C GLU A 90 2.24 8.98 -0.42
N TYR A 91 1.03 9.46 -0.62
CA TYR A 91 0.73 10.76 -1.20
C TYR A 91 0.12 11.64 -0.11
N TYR A 92 0.71 12.81 0.06
CA TYR A 92 0.32 13.77 1.08
C TYR A 92 -0.52 14.87 0.44
N GLY A 93 -1.72 15.06 0.97
CA GLY A 93 -2.62 16.15 0.58
C GLY A 93 -2.68 17.24 1.64
N ASP A 94 -3.85 17.86 1.74
CA ASP A 94 -4.12 18.95 2.68
C ASP A 94 -3.70 18.60 4.11
N LYS A 95 -3.10 19.59 4.79
CA LYS A 95 -2.63 19.47 6.18
C LYS A 95 -1.60 18.35 6.39
N LYS A 96 -0.85 17.97 5.35
CA LYS A 96 0.22 16.95 5.41
C LYS A 96 -0.29 15.60 5.88
N LYS A 97 -1.54 15.27 5.53
CA LYS A 97 -2.14 13.96 5.78
C LYS A 97 -2.03 13.09 4.53
N VAL A 98 -1.82 11.79 4.74
CA VAL A 98 -1.85 10.82 3.64
C VAL A 98 -3.28 10.68 3.15
N ASN A 99 -3.52 10.90 1.86
CA ASN A 99 -4.83 10.73 1.22
C ASN A 99 -4.86 9.54 0.24
N LYS A 100 -3.69 9.01 -0.12
CA LYS A 100 -3.54 7.81 -0.96
C LYS A 100 -2.27 7.05 -0.58
N ALA A 101 -2.36 5.72 -0.52
CA ALA A 101 -1.22 4.83 -0.34
C ALA A 101 -1.23 3.71 -1.38
N GLU A 102 -0.12 3.52 -2.10
CA GLU A 102 0.03 2.45 -3.09
C GLU A 102 1.01 1.39 -2.59
N TYR A 103 0.64 0.12 -2.68
CA TYR A 103 1.45 -1.03 -2.28
C TYR A 103 1.76 -1.87 -3.50
N PHE A 104 3.04 -2.16 -3.72
CA PHE A 104 3.49 -3.00 -4.83
C PHE A 104 3.96 -4.34 -4.30
N TYR A 105 3.24 -5.39 -4.69
CA TYR A 105 3.47 -6.74 -4.23
C TYR A 105 4.61 -7.40 -4.99
N THR A 106 5.32 -8.30 -4.30
CA THR A 106 6.35 -9.13 -4.92
C THR A 106 5.77 -9.95 -6.07
N LYS A 107 6.60 -10.24 -7.07
CA LYS A 107 6.22 -11.11 -8.19
C LYS A 107 5.66 -12.46 -7.70
N LYS A 108 6.29 -13.06 -6.69
CA LYS A 108 5.85 -14.33 -6.10
C LYS A 108 4.40 -14.24 -5.60
N PHE A 109 4.09 -13.22 -4.81
CA PHE A 109 2.72 -13.01 -4.32
C PHE A 109 1.74 -12.72 -5.46
N ALA A 110 2.14 -11.92 -6.44
CA ALA A 110 1.31 -11.61 -7.60
C ALA A 110 1.02 -12.86 -8.46
N ASP A 111 1.98 -13.77 -8.62
CA ASP A 111 1.80 -15.03 -9.36
C ASP A 111 0.88 -16.02 -8.63
N GLU A 112 0.92 -16.02 -7.28
CA GLU A 112 0.15 -16.90 -6.40
C GLU A 112 -1.28 -16.40 -6.13
N LYS A 113 -1.42 -15.09 -5.88
CA LYS A 113 -2.69 -14.46 -5.47
C LYS A 113 -3.35 -13.64 -6.57
N GLY A 114 -2.62 -13.34 -7.65
CA GLY A 114 -3.16 -12.61 -8.79
C GLY A 114 -3.22 -11.10 -8.62
N THR A 115 -2.69 -10.52 -7.55
CA THR A 115 -2.69 -9.07 -7.30
C THR A 115 -1.26 -8.56 -7.21
N TYR A 116 -0.91 -7.59 -8.05
CA TYR A 116 0.43 -6.99 -8.06
C TYR A 116 0.46 -5.59 -7.43
N LYS A 117 -0.68 -4.90 -7.36
CA LYS A 117 -0.77 -3.56 -6.76
C LYS A 117 -2.09 -3.39 -6.02
N VAL A 118 -2.02 -2.71 -4.88
CA VAL A 118 -3.18 -2.24 -4.11
C VAL A 118 -3.05 -0.74 -3.88
N VAL A 119 -4.16 -0.01 -3.95
CA VAL A 119 -4.20 1.43 -3.66
C VAL A 119 -5.29 1.71 -2.64
N ASP A 120 -4.90 2.20 -1.47
CA ASP A 120 -5.81 2.71 -0.46
C ASP A 120 -6.08 4.20 -0.72
N ILE A 121 -7.35 4.59 -0.71
CA ILE A 121 -7.79 5.99 -0.69
C ILE A 121 -8.30 6.30 0.71
N LEU A 122 -7.77 7.37 1.30
CA LEU A 122 -8.06 7.77 2.68
C LEU A 122 -8.86 9.08 2.69
N ASP A 123 -9.81 9.18 3.61
CA ASP A 123 -10.57 10.41 3.84
C ASP A 123 -9.76 11.44 4.66
N SER A 124 -10.38 12.58 4.98
CA SER A 124 -9.74 13.65 5.77
C SER A 124 -9.41 13.26 7.22
N ASN A 125 -10.01 12.19 7.73
CA ASN A 125 -9.73 11.62 9.05
C ASN A 125 -8.61 10.58 9.01
N GLY A 126 -8.19 10.15 7.82
CA GLY A 126 -7.21 9.08 7.64
C GLY A 126 -7.84 7.69 7.64
N GLU A 127 -9.16 7.59 7.49
CA GLU A 127 -9.85 6.30 7.36
C GLU A 127 -9.84 5.86 5.89
N VAL A 128 -9.58 4.57 5.65
CA VAL A 128 -9.65 3.99 4.30
C VAL A 128 -11.10 3.92 3.85
N VAL A 129 -11.43 4.62 2.76
CA VAL A 129 -12.77 4.67 2.17
C VAL A 129 -12.87 3.92 0.85
N GLN A 130 -11.74 3.70 0.16
CA GLN A 130 -11.67 2.86 -1.02
C GLN A 130 -10.36 2.07 -1.07
N VAL A 131 -10.42 0.86 -1.61
CA VAL A 131 -9.25 0.01 -1.91
C VAL A 131 -9.36 -0.48 -3.34
N LEU A 132 -8.42 -0.09 -4.19
CA LEU A 132 -8.33 -0.53 -5.59
C LEU A 132 -7.34 -1.68 -5.68
N PHE A 133 -7.74 -2.79 -6.28
CA PHE A 133 -6.90 -3.95 -6.55
C PHE A 133 -6.61 -4.03 -8.04
N PHE A 134 -5.33 -4.19 -8.39
CA PHE A 134 -4.89 -4.36 -9.76
C PHE A 134 -4.31 -5.77 -9.92
N HIS A 135 -4.83 -6.48 -10.92
CA HIS A 135 -4.63 -7.90 -11.07
C HIS A 135 -3.67 -8.26 -12.20
N THR A 136 -2.99 -9.39 -12.06
CA THR A 136 -2.08 -9.91 -13.09
C THR A 136 -2.86 -10.43 -14.30
N ASP A 137 -2.23 -10.45 -15.47
CA ASP A 137 -2.88 -11.01 -16.68
C ASP A 137 -3.32 -12.46 -16.50
N LYS A 138 -2.58 -13.26 -15.71
CA LYS A 138 -2.97 -14.63 -15.36
C LYS A 138 -4.28 -14.66 -14.58
N PHE A 139 -4.44 -13.77 -13.61
CA PHE A 139 -5.68 -13.64 -12.84
C PHE A 139 -6.81 -13.16 -13.75
N THR A 140 -6.58 -12.10 -14.53
CA THR A 140 -7.59 -11.55 -15.44
C THR A 140 -8.02 -12.53 -16.51
N SER A 141 -7.12 -13.36 -17.03
CA SER A 141 -7.47 -14.42 -18.00
C SER A 141 -8.35 -15.50 -17.37
N LYS A 142 -8.24 -15.72 -16.06
CA LYS A 142 -9.06 -16.70 -15.33
C LYS A 142 -10.43 -16.14 -14.93
N TYR A 143 -10.47 -14.90 -14.46
CA TYR A 143 -11.64 -14.30 -13.81
C TYR A 143 -12.31 -13.17 -14.60
N GLY A 144 -11.73 -12.78 -15.74
CA GLY A 144 -12.30 -11.80 -16.66
C GLY A 144 -12.07 -10.32 -16.31
N PHE A 145 -11.67 -9.98 -15.08
CA PHE A 145 -11.48 -8.58 -14.65
C PHE A 145 -10.03 -8.23 -14.29
N GLU A 146 -9.64 -7.00 -14.57
CA GLU A 146 -8.27 -6.49 -14.32
C GLU A 146 -8.17 -5.62 -13.08
N THR A 147 -9.28 -4.96 -12.73
CA THR A 147 -9.37 -4.07 -11.59
C THR A 147 -10.62 -4.38 -10.80
N SER A 148 -10.50 -4.32 -9.47
CA SER A 148 -11.66 -4.24 -8.60
C SER A 148 -11.52 -3.11 -7.60
N ILE A 149 -12.64 -2.46 -7.26
CA ILE A 149 -12.68 -1.33 -6.33
C ILE A 149 -13.60 -1.69 -5.18
N MET A 150 -13.03 -1.77 -3.98
CA MET A 150 -13.76 -2.00 -2.74
C MET A 150 -14.04 -0.65 -2.08
N TYR A 151 -15.30 -0.40 -1.72
CA TYR A 151 -15.72 0.81 -1.03
C TYR A 151 -16.05 0.49 0.42
N LEU A 152 -15.58 1.33 1.34
CA LEU A 152 -15.71 1.13 2.77
C LEU A 152 -16.44 2.31 3.43
N ALA A 153 -17.25 2.00 4.44
CA ALA A 153 -17.81 2.99 5.35
C ALA A 153 -17.57 2.51 6.77
N ARG A 154 -16.85 3.30 7.57
CA ARG A 154 -16.49 2.97 8.96
C ARG A 154 -15.80 1.60 9.08
N GLY A 155 -14.94 1.27 8.12
CA GLY A 155 -14.21 -0.02 8.07
C GLY A 155 -15.00 -1.21 7.52
N TYR A 156 -16.29 -1.05 7.20
CA TYR A 156 -17.12 -2.11 6.62
C TYR A 156 -17.22 -1.99 5.11
N ILE A 157 -17.13 -3.11 4.39
CA ILE A 157 -17.25 -3.16 2.93
C ILE A 157 -18.70 -2.92 2.55
N THR A 158 -18.99 -1.81 1.88
CA THR A 158 -20.36 -1.48 1.44
C THR A 158 -20.63 -1.91 0.00
N LYS A 159 -19.59 -1.86 -0.84
CA LYS A 159 -19.69 -2.12 -2.28
C LYS A 159 -18.37 -2.66 -2.83
N ILE A 160 -18.42 -3.54 -3.82
CA ILE A 160 -17.28 -3.90 -4.66
C ILE A 160 -17.69 -3.76 -6.13
N GLU A 161 -16.87 -3.07 -6.91
CA GLU A 161 -16.98 -3.00 -8.37
C GLU A 161 -15.90 -3.84 -9.04
N TYR A 162 -16.26 -4.57 -10.09
CA TYR A 162 -15.36 -5.38 -10.90
C TYR A 162 -15.39 -4.88 -12.35
N TYR A 163 -14.21 -4.62 -12.92
CA TYR A 163 -14.06 -4.03 -14.26
C TYR A 163 -13.52 -5.09 -15.24
N TYR A 164 -14.40 -5.58 -16.11
CA TYR A 164 -14.13 -6.72 -16.99
C TYR A 164 -13.43 -6.32 -18.31
N LYS A 165 -12.57 -7.21 -18.82
CA LYS A 165 -11.89 -7.04 -20.12
C LYS A 165 -12.80 -7.41 -21.30
N ASP A 166 -12.50 -6.86 -22.46
CA ASP A 166 -13.38 -6.88 -23.65
C ASP A 166 -13.77 -8.28 -24.11
N ASP A 167 -12.89 -9.28 -23.97
CA ASP A 167 -13.23 -10.67 -24.33
C ASP A 167 -14.31 -11.25 -23.42
N PHE A 168 -14.28 -10.89 -22.14
CA PHE A 168 -15.33 -11.24 -21.20
C PHE A 168 -16.63 -10.47 -21.52
N VAL A 169 -16.51 -9.17 -21.82
CA VAL A 169 -17.65 -8.30 -22.18
C VAL A 169 -18.38 -8.84 -23.40
N LYS A 170 -17.64 -9.23 -24.46
CA LYS A 170 -18.21 -9.83 -25.67
C LYS A 170 -18.97 -11.13 -25.39
N LYS A 171 -18.52 -11.92 -24.41
CA LYS A 171 -19.12 -13.20 -24.05
C LYS A 171 -20.35 -13.05 -23.16
N TYR A 172 -20.32 -12.12 -22.20
CA TYR A 172 -21.32 -12.02 -21.13
C TYR A 172 -22.21 -10.78 -21.20
N GLY A 173 -21.88 -9.79 -22.03
CA GLY A 173 -22.70 -8.61 -22.29
C GLY A 173 -22.66 -7.51 -21.24
N TYR A 174 -21.70 -7.55 -20.30
CA TYR A 174 -21.53 -6.49 -19.29
C TYR A 174 -20.04 -6.16 -19.05
N LYS A 175 -19.76 -4.89 -18.77
CA LYS A 175 -18.43 -4.32 -18.53
C LYS A 175 -18.11 -4.16 -17.05
N ILE A 176 -19.12 -3.85 -16.25
CA ILE A 176 -18.97 -3.61 -14.82
C ILE A 176 -19.97 -4.48 -14.07
N ARG A 177 -19.51 -5.09 -12.99
CA ARG A 177 -20.37 -5.70 -11.97
C ARG A 177 -20.19 -4.94 -10.67
N GLU A 178 -21.29 -4.58 -10.04
CA GLU A 178 -21.34 -3.97 -8.72
C GLU A 178 -22.03 -4.89 -7.72
N ASP A 179 -21.33 -5.30 -6.68
CA ASP A 179 -21.89 -6.05 -5.57
C ASP A 179 -22.06 -5.15 -4.34
N LYS A 180 -23.26 -5.12 -3.75
CA LYS A 180 -23.54 -4.41 -2.49
C LYS A 180 -23.66 -5.37 -1.33
N TYR A 181 -23.24 -4.89 -0.16
CA TYR A 181 -23.18 -5.70 1.04
C TYR A 181 -23.82 -4.97 2.23
N VAL A 182 -24.42 -5.77 3.11
CA VAL A 182 -24.82 -5.36 4.46
C VAL A 182 -24.21 -6.30 5.47
N TYR A 183 -24.19 -5.88 6.73
CA TYR A 183 -23.70 -6.68 7.84
C TYR A 183 -24.85 -6.96 8.80
N ASP A 184 -24.96 -8.20 9.27
CA ASP A 184 -25.89 -8.53 10.34
C ASP A 184 -25.34 -8.10 11.71
N SER A 185 -26.15 -8.28 12.76
CA SER A 185 -25.78 -7.91 14.14
C SER A 185 -24.56 -8.64 14.69
N TYR A 186 -24.14 -9.73 14.03
CA TYR A 186 -22.95 -10.50 14.40
C TYR A 186 -21.73 -10.11 13.56
N GLY A 187 -21.86 -9.12 12.66
CA GLY A 187 -20.80 -8.69 11.76
C GLY A 187 -20.60 -9.61 10.56
N ASN A 188 -21.54 -10.49 10.25
CA ASN A 188 -21.43 -11.32 9.05
C ASN A 188 -21.82 -10.50 7.82
N LYS A 189 -20.93 -10.49 6.83
CA LYS A 189 -21.16 -9.85 5.53
C LYS A 189 -22.18 -10.64 4.70
N LYS A 190 -23.24 -9.99 4.22
CA LYS A 190 -24.27 -10.57 3.34
C LYS A 190 -24.38 -9.74 2.06
N PRO A 191 -24.24 -10.35 0.87
CA PRO A 191 -24.51 -9.65 -0.38
C PRO A 191 -26.02 -9.42 -0.49
N THR A 192 -26.41 -8.20 -0.82
CA THR A 192 -27.83 -7.82 -0.99
C THR A 192 -28.20 -7.61 -2.45
N LEU A 193 -27.24 -7.20 -3.27
CA LEU A 193 -27.49 -6.82 -4.65
C LEU A 193 -26.25 -7.09 -5.50
N ALA A 194 -26.47 -7.56 -6.72
CA ALA A 194 -25.49 -7.47 -7.80
C ALA A 194 -26.13 -6.75 -9.00
N ILE A 195 -25.47 -5.73 -9.52
CA ILE A 195 -25.90 -4.96 -10.68
C ILE A 195 -24.85 -5.11 -11.78
N PHE A 196 -25.30 -5.31 -13.01
CA PHE A 196 -24.44 -5.47 -14.17
C PHE A 196 -24.69 -4.31 -15.12
N TYR A 197 -23.61 -3.65 -15.55
CA TYR A 197 -23.66 -2.50 -16.44
C TYR A 197 -22.92 -2.78 -17.75
N ASP A 198 -23.46 -2.29 -18.86
CA ASP A 198 -22.76 -2.29 -20.15
C ASP A 198 -21.62 -1.25 -20.22
N GLU A 199 -21.00 -1.12 -21.39
CA GLU A 199 -19.90 -0.17 -21.63
C GLU A 199 -20.33 1.31 -21.51
N GLU A 200 -21.62 1.60 -21.70
CA GLU A 200 -22.18 2.95 -21.56
C GLU A 200 -22.59 3.26 -20.11
N GLY A 201 -22.44 2.29 -19.20
CA GLY A 201 -22.83 2.40 -17.79
C GLY A 201 -24.33 2.20 -17.56
N LYS A 202 -25.06 1.68 -18.56
CA LYS A 202 -26.48 1.36 -18.42
C LYS A 202 -26.64 -0.01 -17.77
N GLU A 203 -27.55 -0.10 -16.81
CA GLU A 203 -27.90 -1.37 -16.17
C GLU A 203 -28.51 -2.33 -17.20
N VAL A 204 -27.89 -3.50 -17.36
CA VAL A 204 -28.33 -4.58 -18.25
C VAL A 204 -28.90 -5.77 -17.50
N ASN A 205 -28.53 -5.95 -16.23
CA ASN A 205 -29.07 -7.01 -15.38
C ASN A 205 -28.94 -6.65 -13.90
N ARG A 206 -29.76 -7.28 -13.06
CA ARG A 206 -29.78 -7.12 -11.60
C ARG A 206 -30.23 -8.39 -10.91
N ILE A 207 -29.54 -8.75 -9.82
CA ILE A 207 -29.86 -9.90 -8.99
C ILE A 207 -29.97 -9.46 -7.52
N GLU A 208 -31.15 -9.65 -6.95
CA GLU A 208 -31.46 -9.33 -5.55
C GLU A 208 -31.17 -10.54 -4.63
N ASN A 209 -30.63 -10.28 -3.45
CA ASN A 209 -30.31 -11.27 -2.40
C ASN A 209 -29.65 -12.56 -2.93
N PRO A 210 -28.49 -12.45 -3.60
CA PRO A 210 -27.84 -13.61 -4.18
C PRO A 210 -27.40 -14.61 -3.11
N THR A 211 -28.09 -15.74 -2.99
CA THR A 211 -27.85 -16.78 -1.99
C THR A 211 -26.83 -17.83 -2.44
N ASN A 212 -26.72 -18.05 -3.75
CA ASN A 212 -25.80 -18.98 -4.39
C ASN A 212 -25.27 -18.35 -5.69
N TYR A 213 -24.23 -17.54 -5.60
CA TYR A 213 -23.49 -17.22 -6.82
C TYR A 213 -22.61 -18.41 -7.18
N ILE A 214 -23.07 -19.19 -8.16
CA ILE A 214 -22.14 -19.86 -9.06
C ILE A 214 -21.52 -18.71 -9.87
N GLU A 215 -20.40 -18.17 -9.40
CA GLU A 215 -19.49 -17.52 -10.33
C GLU A 215 -19.20 -18.55 -11.41
N PRO A 216 -19.38 -18.26 -12.71
CA PRO A 216 -18.99 -19.21 -13.74
C PRO A 216 -17.48 -19.57 -13.71
N GLU A 217 -16.68 -18.97 -12.82
CA GLU A 217 -15.21 -18.88 -12.95
C GLU A 217 -14.39 -18.98 -11.64
N ARG A 218 -14.94 -19.48 -10.52
CA ARG A 218 -14.12 -19.67 -9.30
C ARG A 218 -13.25 -20.93 -9.31
#